data_AF-A0A0K1F915-F1
#
_entry.id   AF-A0A0K1F915-F1
#
_cell.length_a   1.000
_cell.length_b   1.000
_cell.length_c   1.000
_cell.angle_alpha   90.00
_cell.angle_beta   90.00
_cell.angle_gamma   90.00
#
_symmetry.space_group_name_H-M   'P 1'
#
loop_
_entity.id
_entity.type
_entity.pdbx_description
1 polymer ?
#
loop_
_entity_poly.entity_id
_entity_poly.type
_entity_poly.pdbx_seq_one_letter_code
_entity_poly.pdbx_strand_id
1 'polypeptide(L)' 'MAARWGRWERHYLAAEAVDDRARALLAPAEVCIGCPILVECVDLAELSGYTGIAGGRAYRNGREDTYRLRDPNKPRRRTA' A
#
# COMPACT_ATOMS: atom_id res chain seq x y z
N MET A 1 -18.26 4.62 5.72
CA MET A 1 -17.04 4.48 4.89
C MET A 1 -15.77 4.29 5.73
N ALA A 2 -15.45 5.21 6.67
CA ALA A 2 -14.22 5.16 7.48
C ALA A 2 -14.00 3.85 8.27
N ALA A 3 -15.04 3.29 8.89
CA ALA A 3 -14.94 2.03 9.64
C ALA A 3 -14.59 0.81 8.75
N ARG A 4 -15.04 0.81 7.49
CA ARG A 4 -14.72 -0.25 6.52
C ARG A 4 -13.26 -0.13 6.07
N TRP A 5 -12.82 1.09 5.75
CA TRP A 5 -11.45 1.35 5.35
C TRP A 5 -10.45 0.95 6.43
N GLY A 6 -10.67 1.41 7.67
CA GLY A 6 -9.81 1.04 8.79
C GLY A 6 -9.78 -0.46 9.07
N ARG A 7 -10.81 -1.23 8.71
CA ARG A 7 -10.78 -2.70 8.81
C ARG A 7 -9.82 -3.29 7.77
N TRP A 8 -9.87 -2.84 6.53
CA TRP A 8 -8.95 -3.28 5.48
C TRP A 8 -7.49 -2.96 5.84
N GLU A 9 -7.23 -1.76 6.35
CA GLU A 9 -5.87 -1.38 6.76
C GLU A 9 -5.35 -2.23 7.91
N ARG A 10 -6.17 -2.47 8.94
CA ARG A 10 -5.79 -3.38 10.03
C ARG A 10 -5.54 -4.79 9.52
N HIS A 11 -6.37 -5.30 8.62
CA HIS A 11 -6.20 -6.63 8.04
C HIS A 11 -4.90 -6.74 7.25
N TYR A 12 -4.62 -5.74 6.40
CA TYR A 12 -3.37 -5.64 5.66
C TYR A 12 -2.14 -5.58 6.57
N LEU A 13 -2.16 -4.71 7.58
CA LEU A 13 -1.03 -4.50 8.49
C LEU A 13 -0.76 -5.71 9.39
N ALA A 14 -1.81 -6.48 9.73
CA ALA A 14 -1.70 -7.70 10.51
C ALA A 14 -1.27 -8.92 9.67
N ALA A 15 -1.41 -8.89 8.35
CA ALA A 15 -1.03 -10.01 7.49
C ALA A 15 0.51 -10.19 7.46
N GLU A 16 0.97 -11.40 7.70
CA GLU A 16 2.40 -11.75 7.73
C GLU A 16 2.88 -12.27 6.36
N ALA A 17 2.08 -13.13 5.73
CA ALA A 17 2.35 -13.72 4.42
C ALA A 17 2.08 -12.73 3.28
N VAL A 18 2.91 -12.82 2.23
CA VAL A 18 2.77 -11.98 1.03
C VAL A 18 1.43 -12.21 0.34
N ASP A 19 1.01 -13.47 0.23
CA ASP A 19 -0.26 -13.82 -0.42
C ASP A 19 -1.47 -13.25 0.32
N ASP A 20 -1.43 -13.27 1.66
CA ASP A 20 -2.51 -12.70 2.48
C ASP A 20 -2.55 -11.18 2.37
N ARG A 21 -1.39 -10.53 2.29
CA ARG A 21 -1.32 -9.09 2.01
C ARG A 21 -1.86 -8.75 0.62
N ALA A 22 -1.53 -9.54 -0.40
CA ALA A 22 -2.04 -9.34 -1.74
C ALA A 22 -3.57 -9.50 -1.79
N ARG A 23 -4.11 -10.54 -1.13
CA ARG A 23 -5.57 -10.74 -1.00
C ARG A 23 -6.25 -9.59 -0.26
N ALA A 24 -5.63 -9.06 0.79
CA ALA A 24 -6.18 -7.96 1.58
C ALA A 24 -6.35 -6.66 0.76
N LEU A 25 -5.62 -6.50 -0.36
CA LEU A 25 -5.72 -5.33 -1.23
C LEU A 25 -6.79 -5.43 -2.33
N LEU A 26 -7.36 -6.60 -2.61
CA LEU A 26 -8.32 -6.78 -3.70
C LEU A 26 -9.56 -5.88 -3.54
N ALA A 27 -10.24 -5.96 -2.40
CA ALA A 27 -11.45 -5.18 -2.16
C ALA A 27 -11.21 -3.65 -2.07
N PRO A 28 -10.14 -3.15 -1.42
CA PRO A 28 -9.75 -1.74 -1.52
C PRO A 28 -9.45 -1.29 -2.96
N ALA A 29 -8.76 -2.12 -3.76
CA ALA A 29 -8.42 -1.79 -5.15
C ALA A 29 -9.66 -1.62 -6.03
N GLU A 30 -10.68 -2.49 -5.86
CA GLU A 30 -11.97 -2.34 -6.55
C GLU A 30 -12.64 -0.99 -6.29
N VAL A 31 -12.58 -0.51 -5.05
CA VAL A 31 -13.09 0.84 -4.70
C VAL A 31 -12.28 1.92 -5.40
N CYS A 32 -10.96 1.75 -5.46
CA CYS A 32 -10.06 2.73 -6.05
C CYS A 32 -10.20 2.85 -7.58
N ILE A 33 -10.60 1.80 -8.30
CA ILE A 33 -10.80 1.84 -9.77
C ILE A 33 -11.79 2.94 -10.19
N GLY A 34 -12.85 3.17 -9.39
CA GLY A 34 -13.86 4.19 -9.66
C GLY A 34 -13.63 5.53 -8.95
N CYS A 35 -12.51 5.71 -8.26
CA CYS A 35 -12.28 6.88 -7.42
C CYS A 35 -11.77 8.07 -8.27
N PRO A 36 -12.50 9.20 -8.33
CA PRO A 36 -12.10 10.34 -9.16
C PRO A 36 -10.85 11.07 -8.67
N ILE A 37 -10.45 10.85 -7.41
CA ILE A 37 -9.29 11.47 -6.77
C ILE A 37 -8.16 10.46 -6.53
N LEU A 38 -8.07 9.41 -7.36
CA LEU A 38 -7.08 8.34 -7.18
C LEU A 38 -5.65 8.89 -7.16
N VAL A 39 -5.33 9.79 -8.09
CA VAL A 39 -3.99 10.36 -8.25
C VAL A 39 -3.63 11.20 -7.02
N GLU A 40 -4.52 12.09 -6.62
CA GLU A 40 -4.34 12.97 -5.46
C GLU A 40 -4.25 12.17 -4.16
N CYS A 41 -4.99 11.05 -4.05
CA CYS A 41 -4.91 10.14 -2.92
C CYS A 41 -3.53 9.47 -2.83
N VAL A 42 -2.93 9.09 -3.96
CA VAL A 42 -1.58 8.54 -4.04
C VAL A 42 -0.55 9.60 -3.69
N ASP A 43 -0.63 10.78 -4.30
CA ASP A 43 0.29 11.90 -4.05
C ASP A 43 0.28 12.30 -2.58
N LEU A 44 -0.91 12.39 -1.97
CA LEU A 44 -1.05 12.68 -0.55
C LEU A 44 -0.43 11.58 0.31
N ALA A 45 -0.56 10.31 -0.07
CA ALA A 45 0.05 9.21 0.67
C ALA A 45 1.58 9.31 0.69
N GLU A 46 2.19 9.65 -0.43
CA GLU A 46 3.64 9.86 -0.55
C GLU A 46 4.10 11.07 0.28
N LEU A 47 3.46 12.22 0.09
CA LEU A 47 3.84 13.48 0.73
C LEU A 47 3.66 13.47 2.25
N SER A 48 2.65 12.77 2.74
CA SER A 48 2.32 12.71 4.18
C SER A 48 3.08 11.63 4.95
N GLY A 49 3.90 10.81 4.27
CA GLY A 49 4.54 9.65 4.92
C GLY A 49 3.52 8.59 5.35
N TYR A 50 2.44 8.43 4.58
CA TYR A 50 1.32 7.57 4.94
C TYR A 50 1.70 6.10 5.14
N THR A 51 1.03 5.44 6.08
CA THR A 51 1.12 3.99 6.29
C THR A 51 -0.29 3.42 6.35
N GLY A 52 -0.64 2.59 5.36
CA GLY A 52 -2.01 2.13 5.16
C GLY A 52 -2.25 1.78 3.70
N ILE A 53 -3.48 1.98 3.24
CA ILE A 53 -3.88 1.70 1.86
C ILE A 53 -4.27 3.02 1.18
N ALA A 54 -3.70 3.29 0.01
CA ALA A 54 -4.00 4.46 -0.81
C ALA A 54 -3.94 4.08 -2.30
N GLY A 55 -4.87 4.57 -3.12
CA GLY A 55 -4.94 4.24 -4.55
C GLY A 55 -5.00 2.73 -4.85
N GLY A 56 -5.56 1.92 -3.93
CA GLY A 56 -5.64 0.46 -4.06
C GLY A 56 -4.32 -0.26 -3.77
N ARG A 57 -3.28 0.46 -3.36
CA ARG A 57 -1.94 -0.06 -3.05
C ARG A 57 -1.63 0.14 -1.59
N ALA A 58 -0.73 -0.68 -1.07
CA ALA A 58 -0.22 -0.51 0.28
C ALA A 58 0.93 0.48 0.33
N TYR A 59 0.99 1.27 1.39
CA TYR A 59 2.06 2.22 1.68
C TYR A 59 2.65 1.98 3.07
N ARG A 60 3.96 2.20 3.20
CA ARG A 60 4.68 2.33 4.47
C ARG A 60 5.57 3.57 4.41
N ASN A 61 5.37 4.49 5.35
CA ASN A 61 6.11 5.75 5.44
C ASN A 61 6.18 6.50 4.10
N GLY A 62 5.05 6.58 3.39
CA GLY A 62 4.93 7.27 2.10
C GLY A 62 5.60 6.55 0.93
N ARG A 63 5.93 5.26 1.06
CA ARG A 63 6.46 4.44 -0.04
C ARG A 63 5.58 3.23 -0.28
N GLU A 64 5.37 2.89 -1.54
CA GLU A 64 4.65 1.66 -1.90
C GLU A 64 5.30 0.44 -1.24
N ASP A 65 4.49 -0.32 -0.50
CA ASP A 65 4.93 -1.51 0.22
C ASP A 65 5.03 -2.69 -0.75
N THR A 66 6.24 -2.93 -1.23
CA THR A 66 6.57 -4.05 -2.13
C THR A 66 6.79 -5.37 -1.38
N TYR A 67 6.26 -5.51 -0.17
CA TYR A 67 6.36 -6.73 0.66
C TYR A 67 7.77 -7.17 1.00
N ARG A 68 8.74 -6.24 0.93
CA ARG A 68 10.17 -6.55 0.96
C ARG A 68 10.56 -7.63 -0.05
N LEU A 69 9.84 -7.74 -1.17
CA LEU A 69 10.39 -8.39 -2.36
C LEU A 69 11.64 -7.60 -2.70
N ARG A 70 12.79 -8.15 -2.29
CA ARG A 70 14.08 -7.66 -2.74
C ARG A 70 14.06 -7.90 -4.22
N ASP A 71 13.93 -6.83 -4.99
CA ASP A 71 14.15 -6.89 -6.43
C ASP A 71 15.52 -7.56 -6.65
N PRO A 72 15.57 -8.78 -7.23
CA PRO A 72 16.82 -9.51 -7.41
C PRO A 72 17.81 -8.75 -8.30
N ASN A 73 17.30 -7.84 -9.13
CA ASN A 73 18.05 -7.08 -10.11
C ASN A 73 18.40 -5.67 -9.64
N LYS A 74 17.93 -5.23 -8.46
CA LYS A 74 18.25 -3.91 -7.94
C LYS A 74 19.66 -3.92 -7.35
N PRO A 75 20.64 -3.20 -7.95
CA PRO A 75 22.00 -3.19 -7.46
C PRO A 75 22.02 -2.64 -6.03
N ARG A 76 22.65 -3.38 -5.11
CA ARG A 76 22.86 -2.91 -3.73
C ARG A 76 23.68 -1.62 -3.82
N ARG A 77 23.07 -0.49 -3.49
CA ARG A 77 23.81 0.76 -3.23
C ARG A 77 24.74 0.48 -2.05
N ARG A 78 26.02 0.25 -2.34
CA ARG A 78 27.08 0.28 -1.35
C ARG A 78 27.32 1.76 -1.06
N THR A 79 26.76 2.26 0.03
CA THR A 79 27.30 3.47 0.65
C THR A 79 28.71 3.12 1.12
N ALA A 80 29.69 3.77 0.51
CA ALA A 80 31.09 3.77 0.94
C ALA A 80 31.25 4.61 2.20
#